data_AF-A0A379JNQ0-F1
#
_entry.id   AF-A0A379JNQ0-F1
#
_cell.length_a   1.000
_cell.length_b   1.000
_cell.length_c   1.000
_cell.angle_alpha   90.00
_cell.angle_beta   90.00
_cell.angle_gamma   90.00
#
_symmetry.space_group_name_H-M   'P 1'
#
loop_
_entity.id
_entity.type
_entity.pdbx_description
1 polymer ?
#
loop_
_entity_poly.entity_id
_entity_poly.type
_entity_poly.pdbx_seq_one_letter_code
_entity_poly.pdbx_strand_id
1 'polypeptide(L)'
;MFLVATGLALGLPIPETQWSPVGFSLSKFMVAVSIAVTWQLSYAPYVADYSRYLPSDTPMSRVFWFSYGGTVVGGAWMMILGAMLCVAVDGFSDNVGSHLAMLFGAAAVPLFIFIVYGQVAINVFNLYGAFMSTVTVIEPFARLRVTPRMRGLFMLVISVIATALCTVSQEDFISYFLNFIFFMSYFLIPWTAINLVDYYCLRKGDYCVEDIFDLDGRYGRVNMVACGSFLLAILLEIPFMNTTLYVGPIANALNGVDLAWVVGLLVPALTYYWAMRRSLERSLQPS
;
A
#
# COMPACT_ATOMS: atom_id res chain seq x y z
N MET A 1 10.44 -5.86 22.74
CA MET A 1 11.59 -5.95 21.81
C MET A 1 11.92 -4.60 21.19
N PHE A 2 11.07 -4.02 20.33
CA PHE A 2 11.42 -2.80 19.58
C PHE A 2 11.71 -1.56 20.43
N LEU A 3 11.07 -1.39 21.60
CA LEU A 3 11.46 -0.36 22.57
C LEU A 3 12.90 -0.51 23.05
N VAL A 4 13.31 -1.75 23.37
CA VAL A 4 14.67 -2.05 23.79
C VAL A 4 15.64 -1.86 22.63
N ALA A 5 15.27 -2.29 21.43
CA ALA A 5 16.07 -2.03 20.23
C ALA A 5 16.26 -0.53 19.96
N THR A 6 15.23 0.29 20.21
CA THR A 6 15.31 1.75 20.10
C THR A 6 16.26 2.34 21.14
N GLY A 7 16.17 1.88 22.40
CA GLY A 7 17.11 2.28 23.44
C GLY A 7 18.56 1.90 23.13
N LEU A 8 18.78 0.70 22.59
CA LEU A 8 20.10 0.25 22.15
C LEU A 8 20.60 1.05 20.95
N ALA A 9 19.75 1.34 19.96
CA ALA A 9 20.10 2.13 18.79
C ALA A 9 20.52 3.57 19.16
N LEU A 10 19.89 4.17 20.16
CA LEU A 10 20.28 5.49 20.69
C LEU A 10 21.65 5.48 21.39
N GLY A 11 22.09 4.32 21.89
CA GLY A 11 23.40 4.13 22.52
C GLY A 11 24.53 3.79 21.56
N LEU A 12 24.24 3.58 20.27
CA LEU A 12 25.26 3.26 19.27
C LEU A 12 25.98 4.54 18.80
N PRO A 13 27.26 4.43 18.36
CA PRO A 13 28.06 5.57 17.93
C PRO A 13 27.57 6.09 16.57
N ILE A 14 26.54 6.94 16.59
CA ILE A 14 26.07 7.66 15.40
C ILE A 14 26.87 8.96 15.30
N PRO A 15 27.54 9.25 14.16
CA PRO A 15 28.30 10.49 13.98
C PRO A 15 27.42 11.72 14.22
N GLU A 16 27.90 12.69 15.01
CA GLU A 16 27.15 13.91 15.35
C GLU A 16 26.70 14.71 14.11
N THR A 17 27.46 14.59 13.02
CA THR A 17 27.13 15.21 11.72
C THR A 17 25.82 14.72 11.12
N GLN A 18 25.35 13.51 11.47
CA GLN A 18 24.09 12.94 10.98
C GLN A 18 22.86 13.57 11.64
N TRP A 19 23.03 14.20 12.81
CA TRP A 19 21.97 14.93 13.51
C TRP A 19 21.87 16.40 13.07
N SER A 20 22.84 16.87 12.27
CA SER A 20 22.89 18.24 11.79
C SER A 20 22.01 18.42 10.54
N PRO A 21 21.27 19.54 10.41
CA PRO A 21 20.55 19.87 9.17
C PRO A 21 21.49 20.28 8.02
N VAL A 22 22.80 20.37 8.26
CA VAL A 22 23.81 20.72 7.25
C VAL A 22 23.88 19.60 6.20
N GLY A 23 23.63 19.94 4.93
CA GLY A 23 23.59 18.95 3.82
C GLY A 23 22.19 18.50 3.42
N PHE A 24 21.13 19.17 3.90
CA PHE A 24 19.76 18.92 3.46
C PHE A 24 19.63 19.00 1.94
N SER A 25 19.14 17.91 1.34
CA SER A 25 18.80 17.84 -0.07
C SER A 25 17.31 17.61 -0.20
N LEU A 26 16.61 18.55 -0.83
CA LEU A 26 15.18 18.41 -1.11
C LEU A 26 14.89 17.12 -1.88
N SER A 27 15.75 16.73 -2.82
CA SER A 27 15.60 15.48 -3.59
C SER A 27 15.62 14.24 -2.69
N LYS A 28 16.61 14.11 -1.79
CA LYS A 28 16.68 12.97 -0.85
C LYS A 28 15.49 12.95 0.12
N PHE A 29 15.05 14.12 0.58
CA PHE A 29 13.87 14.24 1.41
C PHE A 29 12.61 13.77 0.67
N MET A 30 12.40 14.23 -0.57
CA MET A 30 11.27 13.82 -1.39
C MET A 30 11.27 12.31 -1.66
N VAL A 31 12.43 11.70 -1.89
CA VAL A 31 12.55 10.24 -2.02
C VAL A 31 12.11 9.51 -0.73
N ALA A 32 12.58 9.97 0.44
CA ALA A 32 12.16 9.38 1.71
C ALA A 32 10.65 9.53 1.97
N VAL A 33 10.08 10.69 1.62
CA VAL A 33 8.63 10.94 1.69
C VAL A 33 7.88 10.00 0.75
N SER A 34 8.32 9.85 -0.50
CA SER A 34 7.68 8.94 -1.46
C SER A 34 7.68 7.49 -0.94
N ILE A 35 8.79 7.01 -0.36
CA ILE A 35 8.84 5.67 0.25
C ILE A 35 7.82 5.53 1.40
N ALA A 36 7.74 6.52 2.29
CA ALA A 36 6.80 6.51 3.41
C ALA A 36 5.33 6.53 2.94
N VAL A 37 5.02 7.33 1.92
CA VAL A 37 3.68 7.41 1.33
C VAL A 37 3.30 6.10 0.65
N THR A 38 4.20 5.50 -0.13
CA THR A 38 3.95 4.20 -0.79
C THR A 38 3.68 3.11 0.23
N TRP A 39 4.44 3.05 1.33
CA TRP A 39 4.18 2.11 2.43
C TRP A 39 2.79 2.30 3.01
N GLN A 40 2.37 3.54 3.24
CA GLN A 40 1.07 3.85 3.80
C GLN A 40 -0.07 3.49 2.84
N LEU A 41 0.11 3.69 1.54
CA LEU A 41 -0.84 3.32 0.50
C LEU A 41 -1.03 1.80 0.42
N SER A 42 0.04 1.02 0.57
CA SER A 42 -0.06 -0.45 0.64
C SER A 42 -0.91 -0.94 1.81
N TYR A 43 -1.05 -0.13 2.87
CA TYR A 43 -1.88 -0.50 4.02
C TYR A 43 -3.38 -0.21 3.83
N ALA A 44 -3.76 0.60 2.83
CA ALA A 44 -5.14 1.04 2.65
C ALA A 44 -6.18 -0.09 2.51
N PRO A 45 -5.92 -1.21 1.78
CA PRO A 45 -6.88 -2.30 1.67
C PRO A 45 -7.20 -2.97 3.01
N TYR A 46 -6.20 -3.11 3.90
CA TYR A 46 -6.40 -3.73 5.21
C TYR A 46 -7.35 -2.90 6.09
N VAL A 47 -7.32 -1.57 5.98
CA VAL A 47 -8.24 -0.70 6.73
C VAL A 47 -9.70 -0.99 6.34
N ALA A 48 -9.97 -1.20 5.05
CA ALA A 48 -11.30 -1.54 4.58
C ALA A 48 -11.78 -2.90 5.14
N ASP A 49 -10.91 -3.91 5.16
CA ASP A 49 -11.25 -5.25 5.64
C ASP A 49 -11.62 -5.26 7.13
N TYR A 50 -10.87 -4.54 7.97
CA TYR A 50 -11.18 -4.48 9.40
C TYR A 50 -12.38 -3.59 9.70
N SER A 51 -12.60 -2.53 8.92
CA SER A 51 -13.74 -1.63 9.13
C SER A 51 -15.10 -2.34 9.04
N ARG A 52 -15.19 -3.42 8.25
CA ARG A 52 -16.39 -4.25 8.08
C ARG A 52 -16.87 -4.92 9.37
N TYR A 53 -15.94 -5.21 10.30
CA TYR A 53 -16.24 -5.92 11.54
C TYR A 53 -16.61 -4.97 12.70
N LEU A 54 -16.57 -3.65 12.48
CA LEU A 54 -16.95 -2.66 13.49
C LEU A 54 -18.48 -2.56 13.61
N PRO A 55 -19.02 -2.26 14.81
CA PRO A 55 -20.42 -1.93 14.99
C PRO A 55 -20.84 -0.76 14.10
N SER A 56 -22.07 -0.82 13.57
CA SER A 56 -22.63 0.22 12.69
C SER A 56 -22.75 1.60 13.35
N ASP A 57 -22.74 1.68 14.68
CA ASP A 57 -22.80 2.93 15.47
C ASP A 57 -21.42 3.58 15.69
N THR A 58 -20.34 3.03 15.10
CA THR A 58 -19.00 3.58 15.31
C THR A 58 -18.79 4.84 14.46
N PRO A 59 -18.45 6.00 15.06
CA PRO A 59 -18.25 7.23 14.29
C PRO A 59 -17.02 7.13 13.38
N MET A 60 -17.22 7.45 12.11
CA MET A 60 -16.20 7.37 11.04
C MET A 60 -14.91 8.14 11.37
N SER A 61 -15.01 9.30 12.04
CA SER A 61 -13.86 10.10 12.43
C SER A 61 -12.95 9.38 13.43
N ARG A 62 -13.51 8.60 14.37
CA ARG A 62 -12.70 7.81 15.31
C ARG A 62 -11.99 6.68 14.58
N VAL A 63 -12.71 5.96 13.71
CA VAL A 63 -12.09 4.89 12.90
C VAL A 63 -10.91 5.44 12.11
N PHE A 64 -11.10 6.57 11.43
CA PHE A 64 -10.03 7.24 10.69
C PHE A 64 -8.84 7.61 11.57
N TRP A 65 -9.04 8.36 12.67
CA TRP A 65 -7.94 8.86 13.49
C TRP A 65 -7.20 7.77 14.26
N PHE A 66 -7.90 6.72 14.74
CA PHE A 66 -7.24 5.60 15.41
C PHE A 66 -6.43 4.75 14.43
N SER A 67 -6.97 4.47 13.22
CA SER A 67 -6.23 3.76 12.18
C SER A 67 -5.06 4.58 11.65
N TYR A 68 -5.25 5.87 11.39
CA TYR A 68 -4.20 6.78 10.94
C TYR A 68 -3.11 6.93 12.00
N GLY A 69 -3.48 7.22 13.25
CA GLY A 69 -2.53 7.35 14.35
C GLY A 69 -1.72 6.07 14.58
N GLY A 70 -2.37 4.90 14.59
CA GLY A 70 -1.67 3.62 14.79
C GLY A 70 -0.68 3.31 13.68
N THR A 71 -1.08 3.52 12.42
CA THR A 71 -0.22 3.23 11.26
C THR A 71 0.91 4.23 11.10
N VAL A 72 0.66 5.52 11.30
CA VAL A 72 1.70 6.56 11.22
C VAL A 72 2.69 6.43 12.37
N VAL A 73 2.23 6.25 13.61
CA VAL A 73 3.13 6.10 14.76
C VAL A 73 3.97 4.82 14.62
N GLY A 74 3.34 3.70 14.26
CA GLY A 74 4.05 2.43 14.06
C GLY A 74 5.04 2.49 12.90
N GLY A 75 4.59 3.00 11.75
CA GLY A 75 5.40 3.13 10.53
C GLY A 75 6.57 4.09 10.73
N ALA A 76 6.30 5.31 11.19
CA ALA A 76 7.33 6.32 11.42
C ALA A 76 8.36 5.83 12.45
N TRP A 77 7.92 5.21 13.55
CA TRP A 77 8.83 4.67 14.55
C TRP A 77 9.74 3.59 13.95
N MET A 78 9.20 2.59 13.25
CA MET A 78 10.03 1.52 12.66
C MET A 78 10.96 2.04 11.56
N MET A 79 10.52 3.01 10.76
CA MET A 79 11.36 3.64 9.72
C MET A 79 12.52 4.44 10.32
N ILE A 80 12.27 5.21 11.39
CA ILE A 80 13.33 5.94 12.12
C ILE A 80 14.32 4.96 12.74
N LEU A 81 13.82 3.90 13.40
CA LEU A 81 14.66 2.87 14.00
C LEU A 81 15.55 2.19 12.94
N GLY A 82 14.98 1.83 11.78
CA GLY A 82 15.73 1.25 10.67
C GLY A 82 16.80 2.20 10.13
N ALA A 83 16.47 3.49 9.95
CA ALA A 83 17.42 4.49 9.49
C ALA A 83 18.60 4.67 10.46
N MET A 84 18.32 4.73 11.77
CA MET A 84 19.36 4.80 12.79
C MET A 84 20.28 3.57 12.77
N LEU A 85 19.69 2.37 12.70
CA LEU A 85 20.46 1.11 12.69
C LEU A 85 21.29 0.94 11.42
N CYS A 86 20.81 1.40 10.26
CA CYS A 86 21.58 1.42 9.02
C CYS A 86 22.83 2.32 9.08
N VAL A 87 22.79 3.40 9.87
CA VAL A 87 23.94 4.29 10.07
C VAL A 87 24.89 3.73 11.14
N ALA A 88 24.33 3.09 12.15
CA ALA A 88 25.08 2.63 13.32
C ALA A 88 25.75 1.26 13.14
N VAL A 89 25.24 0.41 12.25
CA VAL A 89 25.71 -0.96 12.03
C VAL A 89 26.04 -1.17 10.56
N ASP A 90 27.31 -1.46 10.26
CA ASP A 90 27.75 -1.77 8.90
C ASP A 90 27.03 -3.02 8.37
N GLY A 91 26.50 -2.94 7.15
CA GLY A 91 25.79 -4.05 6.49
C GLY A 91 24.40 -4.36 7.05
N PHE A 92 23.82 -3.50 7.91
CA PHE A 92 22.50 -3.75 8.50
C PHE A 92 21.39 -4.01 7.46
N SER A 93 21.46 -3.35 6.31
CA SER A 93 20.53 -3.52 5.19
C SER A 93 20.53 -4.93 4.60
N ASP A 94 21.65 -5.65 4.71
CA ASP A 94 21.85 -6.92 4.01
C ASP A 94 21.09 -8.05 4.73
N ASN A 95 20.98 -7.96 6.05
CA ASN A 95 20.21 -8.92 6.84
C ASN A 95 19.63 -8.31 8.13
N VAL A 96 18.64 -7.44 7.94
CA VAL A 96 17.95 -6.69 9.01
C VAL A 96 17.53 -7.58 10.18
N GLY A 97 16.97 -8.77 9.91
CA GLY A 97 16.49 -9.68 10.95
C GLY A 97 17.61 -10.23 11.84
N SER A 98 18.73 -10.64 11.23
CA SER A 98 19.87 -11.19 11.96
C SER A 98 20.64 -10.11 12.73
N HIS A 99 20.91 -8.96 12.10
CA HIS A 99 21.63 -7.86 12.73
C HIS A 99 20.84 -7.26 13.89
N LEU A 100 19.51 -7.14 13.75
CA LEU A 100 18.64 -6.70 14.84
C LEU A 100 18.65 -7.69 16.01
N ALA A 101 18.67 -8.99 15.74
CA ALA A 101 18.74 -10.00 16.78
C ALA A 101 20.11 -10.00 17.49
N MET A 102 21.20 -9.86 16.74
CA MET A 102 22.57 -9.81 17.28
C MET A 102 22.79 -8.64 18.25
N LEU A 103 22.05 -7.54 18.10
CA LEU A 103 22.08 -6.40 19.03
C LEU A 103 21.76 -6.80 20.48
N PHE A 104 21.07 -7.92 20.69
CA PHE A 104 20.69 -8.44 22.01
C PHE A 104 21.65 -9.52 22.56
N GLY A 105 22.77 -9.79 21.89
CA GLY A 105 23.82 -10.69 22.37
C GLY A 105 23.31 -12.10 22.68
N ALA A 106 23.34 -12.51 23.95
CA ALA A 106 22.94 -13.84 24.40
C ALA A 106 21.46 -14.18 24.10
N ALA A 107 20.60 -13.17 23.90
CA ALA A 107 19.18 -13.36 23.54
C ALA A 107 18.93 -13.31 22.02
N ALA A 108 19.98 -13.28 21.18
CA ALA A 108 19.83 -13.17 19.73
C ALA A 108 19.04 -14.32 19.11
N VAL A 109 19.33 -15.57 19.49
CA VAL A 109 18.64 -16.76 18.93
C VAL A 109 17.13 -16.75 19.20
N PRO A 110 16.64 -16.61 20.45
CA PRO A 110 15.20 -16.56 20.69
C PRO A 110 14.52 -15.33 20.05
N LEU A 111 15.22 -14.19 19.95
CA LEU A 111 14.68 -13.02 19.27
C LEU A 111 14.60 -13.20 17.76
N PHE A 112 15.59 -13.85 17.15
CA PHE A 112 15.55 -14.17 15.74
C PHE A 112 14.36 -15.10 15.42
N ILE A 113 14.13 -16.12 16.24
CA ILE A 113 12.95 -16.99 16.12
C ILE A 113 11.66 -16.16 16.23
N PHE A 114 11.60 -15.21 17.16
CA PHE A 114 10.44 -14.32 17.32
C PHE A 114 10.23 -13.41 16.09
N ILE A 115 11.30 -12.85 15.51
CA ILE A 115 11.23 -12.05 14.28
C ILE A 115 10.70 -12.92 13.12
N VAL A 116 11.26 -14.12 12.94
CA VAL A 116 10.81 -15.06 11.90
C VAL A 116 9.34 -15.42 12.09
N TYR A 117 8.90 -15.67 13.34
CA TYR A 117 7.50 -15.93 13.64
C TYR A 117 6.60 -14.76 13.28
N GLY A 118 7.00 -13.52 13.61
CA GLY A 118 6.26 -12.31 13.21
C GLY A 118 6.15 -12.17 11.68
N GLN A 119 7.23 -12.47 10.96
CA GLN A 119 7.24 -12.47 9.50
C GLN A 119 6.30 -13.52 8.92
N VAL A 120 6.29 -14.73 9.48
CA VAL A 120 5.34 -15.79 9.09
C VAL A 120 3.91 -15.34 9.33
N ALA A 121 3.61 -14.73 10.49
CA ALA A 121 2.27 -14.24 10.81
C ALA A 121 1.76 -13.23 9.77
N ILE A 122 2.59 -12.25 9.38
CA ILE A 122 2.23 -11.27 8.33
C ILE A 122 2.01 -11.95 6.97
N ASN A 123 2.87 -12.89 6.60
CA ASN A 123 2.72 -13.62 5.34
C ASN A 123 1.44 -14.47 5.28
N VAL A 124 0.99 -15.02 6.42
CA VAL A 124 -0.30 -15.71 6.51
C VAL A 124 -1.46 -14.76 6.19
N PHE A 125 -1.43 -13.52 6.69
CA PHE A 125 -2.44 -12.51 6.34
C PHE A 125 -2.42 -12.18 4.85
N ASN A 126 -1.23 -12.01 4.25
CA ASN A 126 -1.10 -11.73 2.82
C ASN A 126 -1.64 -12.87 1.96
N LEU A 127 -1.35 -14.12 2.33
CA LEU A 127 -1.85 -15.30 1.62
C LEU A 127 -3.37 -15.44 1.75
N TYR A 128 -3.92 -15.11 2.92
CA TYR A 128 -5.37 -15.07 3.13
C TYR A 128 -6.04 -13.99 2.27
N GLY A 129 -5.47 -12.79 2.21
CA GLY A 129 -5.95 -11.71 1.33
C GLY A 129 -5.94 -12.14 -0.14
N ALA A 130 -4.82 -12.71 -0.61
CA ALA A 130 -4.70 -13.24 -1.97
C ALA A 130 -5.76 -14.32 -2.28
N PHE A 131 -6.03 -15.21 -1.32
CA PHE A 131 -7.09 -16.21 -1.44
C PHE A 131 -8.48 -15.56 -1.57
N MET A 132 -8.82 -14.61 -0.71
CA MET A 132 -10.12 -13.93 -0.74
C MET A 132 -10.32 -13.19 -2.07
N SER A 133 -9.33 -12.40 -2.51
CA SER A 133 -9.40 -11.69 -3.80
C SER A 133 -9.56 -12.65 -4.98
N THR A 134 -8.80 -13.75 -5.00
CA THR A 134 -8.89 -14.76 -6.07
C THR A 134 -10.26 -15.40 -6.13
N VAL A 135 -10.84 -15.76 -4.97
CA VAL A 135 -12.19 -16.34 -4.90
C VAL A 135 -13.24 -15.35 -5.39
N THR A 136 -13.18 -14.08 -4.95
CA THR A 136 -14.13 -13.05 -5.37
C THR A 136 -14.11 -12.80 -6.89
N VAL A 137 -12.95 -12.92 -7.55
CA VAL A 137 -12.85 -12.79 -9.01
C VAL A 137 -13.42 -14.01 -9.74
N ILE A 138 -13.23 -15.21 -9.21
CA ILE A 138 -13.63 -16.45 -9.89
C ILE A 138 -15.08 -16.84 -9.59
N GLU A 139 -15.60 -16.51 -8.41
CA GLU A 139 -16.95 -16.87 -7.95
C GLU A 139 -18.07 -16.47 -8.94
N PRO A 140 -18.08 -15.25 -9.52
CA PRO A 140 -19.08 -14.85 -10.52
C PRO A 140 -19.11 -15.74 -11.77
N PHE A 141 -17.96 -16.30 -12.17
CA PHE A 141 -17.82 -17.08 -13.40
C PHE A 141 -17.98 -18.60 -13.19
N ALA A 142 -17.59 -19.11 -12.02
CA ALA A 142 -17.47 -20.55 -11.79
C ALA A 142 -18.37 -21.12 -10.68
N ARG A 143 -19.15 -20.29 -9.95
CA ARG A 143 -20.01 -20.71 -8.82
C ARG A 143 -19.30 -21.72 -7.88
N LEU A 144 -18.08 -21.40 -7.49
CA LEU A 144 -17.21 -22.28 -6.71
C LEU A 144 -17.78 -22.50 -5.30
N ARG A 145 -17.97 -23.76 -4.91
CA ARG A 145 -18.22 -24.11 -3.50
C ARG A 145 -16.89 -24.13 -2.74
N VAL A 146 -16.60 -23.06 -2.01
CA VAL A 146 -15.37 -22.94 -1.21
C VAL A 146 -15.37 -23.96 -0.06
N THR A 147 -14.72 -25.09 -0.30
CA THR A 147 -14.55 -26.17 0.68
C THR A 147 -13.20 -25.99 1.38
N PRO A 148 -13.00 -26.38 2.67
CA PRO A 148 -11.72 -26.24 3.36
C PRO A 148 -10.52 -26.86 2.61
N ARG A 149 -10.74 -27.96 1.88
CA ARG A 149 -9.73 -28.60 1.03
C ARG A 149 -9.36 -27.74 -0.18
N MET A 150 -10.33 -27.11 -0.83
CA MET A 150 -10.06 -26.17 -1.93
C MET A 150 -9.31 -24.94 -1.43
N ARG A 151 -9.66 -24.41 -0.25
CA ARG A 151 -8.92 -23.30 0.35
C ARG A 151 -7.45 -23.66 0.58
N GLY A 152 -7.18 -24.84 1.15
CA GLY A 152 -5.82 -25.35 1.33
C GLY A 152 -5.07 -25.50 0.01
N LEU A 153 -5.73 -26.03 -1.03
CA LEU A 153 -5.13 -26.19 -2.37
C LEU A 153 -4.80 -24.84 -3.00
N PHE A 154 -5.71 -23.87 -2.98
CA PHE A 154 -5.46 -22.53 -3.50
C PHE A 154 -4.30 -21.83 -2.78
N MET A 155 -4.28 -21.89 -1.45
CA MET A 155 -3.19 -21.33 -0.65
C MET A 155 -1.84 -22.00 -0.95
N LEU A 156 -1.84 -23.32 -1.19
CA LEU A 156 -0.65 -24.06 -1.58
C LEU A 156 -0.18 -23.65 -2.97
N VAL A 157 -1.08 -23.56 -3.95
CA VAL A 157 -0.75 -23.15 -5.33
C VAL A 157 -0.18 -21.73 -5.35
N ILE A 158 -0.82 -20.78 -4.65
CA ILE A 158 -0.33 -19.40 -4.55
C ILE A 158 1.05 -19.37 -3.89
N SER A 159 1.25 -20.13 -2.80
CA SER A 159 2.56 -20.23 -2.12
C SER A 159 3.64 -20.83 -3.01
N VAL A 160 3.32 -21.87 -3.79
CA VAL A 160 4.26 -22.49 -4.73
C VAL A 160 4.65 -21.52 -5.84
N ILE A 161 3.68 -20.81 -6.42
CA ILE A 161 3.94 -19.79 -7.45
C ILE A 161 4.80 -18.66 -6.88
N ALA A 162 4.45 -18.14 -5.71
CA ALA A 162 5.21 -17.08 -5.05
C ALA A 162 6.64 -17.52 -4.72
N THR A 163 6.82 -18.75 -4.24
CA THR A 163 8.15 -19.32 -3.98
C THR A 163 8.93 -19.50 -5.27
N ALA A 164 8.32 -20.03 -6.33
CA ALA A 164 8.97 -20.21 -7.63
C ALA A 164 9.42 -18.86 -8.23
N LEU A 165 8.56 -17.85 -8.19
CA LEU A 165 8.90 -16.49 -8.63
C LEU A 165 10.04 -15.90 -7.81
N CYS A 166 10.05 -16.12 -6.49
CA CYS A 166 11.12 -15.69 -5.60
C CYS A 166 12.46 -16.37 -5.96
N THR A 167 12.46 -17.68 -6.21
CA THR A 167 13.67 -18.43 -6.58
C THR A 167 14.22 -18.01 -7.93
N VAL A 168 13.37 -17.82 -8.94
CA VAL A 168 13.78 -17.40 -10.29
C VAL A 168 14.33 -15.97 -10.28
N SER A 169 13.82 -15.12 -9.39
CA SER A 169 14.20 -13.71 -9.35
C SER A 169 15.36 -13.42 -8.39
N GLN A 170 16.04 -14.42 -7.79
CA GLN A 170 17.00 -14.21 -6.69
C GLN A 170 18.09 -13.16 -6.95
N GLU A 171 18.60 -13.06 -8.18
CA GLU A 171 19.72 -12.15 -8.49
C GLU A 171 19.30 -10.66 -8.53
N ASP A 172 18.04 -10.37 -8.87
CA ASP A 172 17.50 -9.01 -9.01
C ASP A 172 16.12 -8.83 -8.32
N PHE A 173 15.83 -9.68 -7.31
CA PHE A 173 14.48 -9.81 -6.75
C PHE A 173 13.95 -8.47 -6.26
N ILE A 174 14.79 -7.70 -5.56
CA ILE A 174 14.40 -6.40 -5.01
C ILE A 174 14.01 -5.45 -6.15
N SER A 175 14.76 -5.41 -7.25
CA SER A 175 14.44 -4.56 -8.40
C SER A 175 13.12 -4.97 -9.06
N TYR A 176 12.93 -6.27 -9.35
CA TYR A 176 11.69 -6.78 -9.94
C TYR A 176 10.47 -6.61 -9.01
N PHE A 177 10.66 -6.85 -7.72
CA PHE A 177 9.62 -6.72 -6.70
C PHE A 177 9.19 -5.26 -6.54
N LEU A 178 10.14 -4.32 -6.46
CA LEU A 178 9.85 -2.89 -6.41
C LEU A 178 9.17 -2.41 -7.69
N ASN A 179 9.61 -2.86 -8.86
CA ASN A 179 8.93 -2.57 -10.12
C ASN A 179 7.49 -3.08 -10.14
N PHE A 180 7.25 -4.29 -9.65
CA PHE A 180 5.90 -4.84 -9.57
C PHE A 180 5.02 -4.03 -8.62
N ILE A 181 5.53 -3.64 -7.45
CA ILE A 181 4.81 -2.77 -6.51
C ILE A 181 4.50 -1.43 -7.15
N PHE A 182 5.48 -0.78 -7.80
CA PHE A 182 5.25 0.51 -8.44
C PHE A 182 4.23 0.40 -9.57
N PHE A 183 4.38 -0.61 -10.42
CA PHE A 183 3.41 -0.93 -11.46
C PHE A 183 2.00 -1.06 -10.88
N MET A 184 1.82 -1.90 -9.85
CA MET A 184 0.52 -2.07 -9.19
C MET A 184 0.02 -0.77 -8.54
N SER A 185 0.92 0.03 -7.95
CA SER A 185 0.57 1.29 -7.31
C SER A 185 -0.02 2.31 -8.30
N TYR A 186 0.48 2.33 -9.54
CA TYR A 186 -0.05 3.19 -10.61
C TYR A 186 -1.50 2.85 -11.01
N PHE A 187 -1.96 1.63 -10.75
CA PHE A 187 -3.37 1.28 -10.90
C PHE A 187 -4.16 1.49 -9.61
N LEU A 188 -3.57 1.16 -8.45
CA LEU A 188 -4.29 1.24 -7.18
C LEU A 188 -4.53 2.67 -6.73
N ILE A 189 -3.58 3.59 -6.93
CA ILE A 189 -3.68 4.98 -6.46
C ILE A 189 -4.85 5.70 -7.16
N PRO A 190 -4.96 5.72 -8.50
CA PRO A 190 -6.12 6.30 -9.17
C PRO A 190 -7.45 5.66 -8.78
N TRP A 191 -7.46 4.33 -8.64
CA TRP A 191 -8.65 3.60 -8.22
C TRP A 191 -9.09 4.03 -6.82
N THR A 192 -8.17 4.12 -5.86
CA THR A 192 -8.46 4.59 -4.51
C THR A 192 -8.94 6.04 -4.51
N ALA A 193 -8.33 6.92 -5.30
CA ALA A 193 -8.73 8.32 -5.41
C ALA A 193 -10.18 8.48 -5.92
N ILE A 194 -10.56 7.74 -6.97
CA ILE A 194 -11.93 7.75 -7.50
C ILE A 194 -12.92 7.28 -6.44
N ASN A 195 -12.64 6.15 -5.78
CA ASN A 195 -13.52 5.62 -4.74
C ASN A 195 -13.65 6.58 -3.55
N LEU A 196 -12.56 7.23 -3.14
CA LEU A 196 -12.57 8.19 -2.04
C LEU A 196 -13.44 9.41 -2.37
N VAL A 197 -13.34 9.92 -3.59
CA VAL A 197 -14.16 11.05 -4.06
C VAL A 197 -15.63 10.66 -4.20
N ASP A 198 -15.94 9.48 -4.74
CA ASP A 198 -17.31 8.98 -4.82
C ASP A 198 -17.93 8.89 -3.42
N TYR A 199 -17.20 8.26 -2.49
CA TYR A 199 -17.68 7.98 -1.15
C TYR A 199 -17.82 9.22 -0.27
N TYR A 200 -16.77 10.05 -0.18
CA TYR A 200 -16.74 11.18 0.75
C TYR A 200 -17.31 12.46 0.16
N CYS A 201 -17.08 12.75 -1.12
CA CYS A 201 -17.43 14.04 -1.71
C CYS A 201 -18.77 14.03 -2.44
N LEU A 202 -19.08 12.96 -3.17
CA LEU A 202 -20.28 12.88 -4.00
C LEU A 202 -21.46 12.27 -3.23
N ARG A 203 -21.31 11.03 -2.77
CA ARG A 203 -22.38 10.25 -2.14
C ARG A 203 -22.44 10.38 -0.62
N LYS A 204 -21.38 10.90 0.01
CA LYS A 204 -21.29 11.18 1.45
C LYS A 204 -21.68 9.98 2.34
N GLY A 205 -21.32 8.78 1.89
CA GLY A 205 -21.63 7.53 2.58
C GLY A 205 -23.05 6.98 2.36
N ASP A 206 -23.91 7.63 1.57
CA ASP A 206 -25.24 7.12 1.24
C ASP A 206 -25.21 6.18 0.04
N TYR A 207 -25.09 4.89 0.32
CA TYR A 207 -25.11 3.81 -0.67
C TYR A 207 -26.30 2.89 -0.46
N CYS A 208 -27.15 2.78 -1.47
CA CYS A 208 -28.14 1.71 -1.54
C CYS A 208 -27.43 0.39 -1.84
N VAL A 209 -27.38 -0.54 -0.87
CA VAL A 209 -26.72 -1.85 -1.04
C VAL A 209 -27.50 -2.74 -2.02
N GLU A 210 -28.82 -2.61 -2.06
CA GLU A 210 -29.68 -3.40 -2.96
C GLU A 210 -29.34 -3.11 -4.43
N ASP A 211 -29.19 -1.83 -4.77
CA ASP A 211 -28.81 -1.38 -6.12
C ASP A 211 -27.40 -1.82 -6.54
N ILE A 212 -26.50 -2.19 -5.61
CA ILE A 212 -25.14 -2.69 -5.95
C ILE A 212 -25.22 -4.08 -6.59
N PHE A 213 -26.21 -4.88 -6.19
CA PHE A 213 -26.43 -6.21 -6.73
C PHE A 213 -27.37 -6.22 -7.94
N ASP A 214 -27.98 -5.08 -8.27
CA ASP A 214 -28.86 -4.91 -9.42
C ASP A 214 -28.08 -4.35 -10.64
N LEU A 215 -28.03 -5.13 -11.71
CA LEU A 215 -27.39 -4.75 -12.98
C LEU A 215 -28.06 -3.54 -13.64
N ASP A 216 -29.34 -3.31 -13.36
CA ASP A 216 -30.14 -2.20 -13.88
C ASP A 216 -30.40 -1.11 -12.81
N GLY A 217 -29.76 -1.23 -11.64
CA GLY A 217 -29.85 -0.27 -10.53
C GLY A 217 -29.12 1.04 -10.80
N ARG A 218 -29.16 1.96 -9.83
CA ARG A 218 -28.58 3.32 -9.92
C ARG A 218 -27.09 3.37 -10.31
N TYR A 219 -26.34 2.30 -10.10
CA TYR A 219 -24.91 2.21 -10.40
C TYR A 219 -24.60 1.68 -11.81
N GLY A 220 -25.57 1.02 -12.46
CA GLY A 220 -25.43 0.42 -13.78
C GLY A 220 -24.31 -0.61 -13.90
N ARG A 221 -24.06 -1.09 -15.12
CA ARG A 221 -23.05 -2.14 -15.37
C ARG A 221 -21.62 -1.62 -15.41
N VAL A 222 -21.41 -0.43 -15.98
CA VAL A 222 -20.08 0.19 -16.12
C VAL A 222 -20.23 1.71 -16.01
N ASN A 223 -19.52 2.31 -15.06
CA ASN A 223 -19.42 3.75 -14.97
C ASN A 223 -18.32 4.25 -15.93
N MET A 224 -18.73 4.66 -17.14
CA MET A 224 -17.82 5.18 -18.17
C MET A 224 -17.03 6.42 -17.71
N VAL A 225 -17.59 7.21 -16.79
CA VAL A 225 -16.91 8.39 -16.22
C VAL A 225 -15.76 7.95 -15.29
N ALA A 226 -15.99 6.91 -14.49
CA ALA A 226 -14.94 6.32 -13.65
C ALA A 226 -13.84 5.69 -14.52
N CYS A 227 -14.21 4.88 -15.52
CA CYS A 227 -13.24 4.27 -16.44
C CYS A 227 -12.43 5.30 -17.22
N GLY A 228 -13.07 6.37 -17.73
CA GLY A 228 -12.39 7.44 -18.44
C GLY A 228 -11.41 8.22 -17.56
N SER A 229 -11.82 8.56 -16.33
CA SER A 229 -10.97 9.24 -15.35
C SER A 229 -9.78 8.38 -14.93
N PHE A 230 -10.01 7.06 -14.78
CA PHE A 230 -8.99 6.08 -14.46
C PHE A 230 -7.93 5.94 -15.57
N LEU A 231 -8.36 5.77 -16.82
CA LEU A 231 -7.45 5.68 -17.96
C LEU A 231 -6.65 6.97 -18.16
N LEU A 232 -7.30 8.12 -17.99
CA LEU A 232 -6.64 9.42 -18.10
C LEU A 232 -5.59 9.62 -17.00
N ALA A 233 -5.86 9.19 -15.77
CA ALA A 233 -4.88 9.22 -14.69
C ALA A 233 -3.65 8.37 -15.03
N ILE A 234 -3.85 7.13 -15.48
CA ILE A 234 -2.74 6.24 -15.88
C ILE A 234 -1.90 6.88 -16.99
N LEU A 235 -2.52 7.45 -18.02
CA LEU A 235 -1.80 8.11 -19.11
C LEU A 235 -0.99 9.32 -18.64
N LEU A 236 -1.51 10.08 -17.67
CA LEU A 236 -0.85 11.25 -17.12
C LEU A 236 0.20 10.91 -16.06
N GLU A 237 0.16 9.71 -15.47
CA GLU A 237 1.21 9.23 -14.58
C GLU A 237 2.48 8.82 -15.33
N ILE A 238 2.37 8.26 -16.54
CA ILE A 238 3.50 7.75 -17.34
C ILE A 238 4.69 8.72 -17.34
N PRO A 239 4.55 10.03 -17.62
CA PRO A 239 5.68 10.96 -17.66
C PRO A 239 6.38 11.20 -16.31
N PHE A 240 5.71 10.91 -15.20
CA PHE A 240 6.16 11.11 -13.82
C PHE A 240 6.65 9.83 -13.15
N MET A 241 6.51 8.68 -13.80
CA MET A 241 6.97 7.39 -13.28
C MET A 241 8.49 7.40 -13.11
N ASN A 242 8.96 6.98 -11.94
CA ASN A 242 10.36 6.70 -11.72
C ASN A 242 10.54 5.26 -11.23
N THR A 243 10.64 4.35 -12.18
CA THR A 243 10.90 2.93 -11.91
C THR A 243 12.24 2.52 -12.51
N THR A 244 12.79 1.40 -12.06
CA THR A 244 14.05 0.88 -12.66
C THR A 244 13.84 0.40 -14.11
N LEU A 245 12.61 0.09 -14.51
CA LEU A 245 12.22 -0.26 -15.89
C LEU A 245 11.98 0.95 -16.79
N TYR A 246 11.40 2.02 -16.25
CA TYR A 246 11.05 3.21 -17.00
C TYR A 246 11.17 4.46 -16.13
N VAL A 247 12.00 5.39 -16.58
CA VAL A 247 12.14 6.73 -16.01
C VAL A 247 11.49 7.71 -16.98
N GLY A 248 10.38 8.32 -16.54
CA GLY A 248 9.67 9.33 -17.30
C GLY A 248 10.50 10.59 -17.50
N PRO A 249 10.27 11.35 -18.58
CA PRO A 249 11.05 12.56 -18.90
C PRO A 249 10.98 13.62 -17.79
N ILE A 250 9.87 13.70 -17.06
CA ILE A 250 9.71 14.66 -15.94
C ILE A 250 10.42 14.15 -14.69
N ALA A 251 10.36 12.84 -14.41
CA ALA A 251 11.11 12.23 -13.32
C ALA A 251 12.63 12.38 -13.49
N ASN A 252 13.14 12.22 -14.73
CA ASN A 252 14.54 12.42 -15.04
C ASN A 252 14.97 13.89 -14.83
N ALA A 253 14.13 14.85 -15.24
CA ALA A 253 14.37 16.28 -15.03
C ALA A 253 14.37 16.69 -13.54
N LEU A 254 13.72 15.91 -12.67
CA LEU A 254 13.62 16.15 -11.23
C LEU A 254 14.68 15.40 -10.40
N ASN A 255 15.76 14.91 -11.01
CA ASN A 255 16.79 14.09 -10.37
C ASN A 255 16.26 12.76 -9.79
N GLY A 256 15.29 12.11 -10.47
CA GLY A 256 14.77 10.81 -10.03
C GLY A 256 13.82 10.89 -8.82
N VAL A 257 13.05 11.96 -8.70
CA VAL A 257 11.96 12.01 -7.71
C VAL A 257 10.71 11.35 -8.30
N ASP A 258 10.17 10.34 -7.63
CA ASP A 258 8.88 9.75 -7.97
C ASP A 258 7.73 10.62 -7.43
N LEU A 259 7.07 11.36 -8.34
CA LEU A 259 5.87 12.16 -8.08
C LEU A 259 4.58 11.53 -8.64
N ALA A 260 4.67 10.31 -9.19
CA ALA A 260 3.52 9.66 -9.81
C ALA A 260 2.36 9.47 -8.81
N TRP A 261 2.66 9.26 -7.52
CA TRP A 261 1.63 9.15 -6.48
C TRP A 261 0.81 10.44 -6.28
N VAL A 262 1.40 11.62 -6.46
CA VAL A 262 0.70 12.91 -6.34
C VAL A 262 -0.25 13.09 -7.52
N VAL A 263 0.26 12.82 -8.72
CA VAL A 263 -0.51 12.92 -9.97
C VAL A 263 -1.65 11.91 -9.94
N GLY A 264 -1.36 10.67 -9.54
CA GLY A 264 -2.32 9.59 -9.39
C GLY A 264 -3.39 9.79 -8.35
N LEU A 265 -3.17 10.68 -7.37
CA LEU A 265 -4.19 11.03 -6.40
C LEU A 265 -5.01 12.23 -6.87
N LEU A 266 -4.36 13.30 -7.33
CA LEU A 266 -5.02 14.57 -7.65
C LEU A 266 -5.81 14.52 -8.98
N VAL A 267 -5.21 13.97 -10.03
CA VAL A 267 -5.82 13.95 -11.38
C VAL A 267 -7.14 13.17 -11.39
N PRO A 268 -7.19 11.89 -10.96
CA PRO A 268 -8.44 11.14 -10.95
C PRO A 268 -9.44 11.70 -9.95
N ALA A 269 -8.99 12.20 -8.78
CA ALA A 269 -9.90 12.82 -7.83
C ALA A 269 -10.64 14.03 -8.42
N LEU A 270 -9.91 14.95 -9.06
CA LEU A 270 -10.49 16.17 -9.63
C LEU A 270 -11.34 15.89 -10.86
N THR A 271 -10.86 15.04 -11.77
CA THR A 271 -11.55 14.72 -13.02
C THR A 271 -12.83 13.93 -12.76
N TYR A 272 -12.78 12.93 -11.88
CA TYR A 272 -13.95 12.16 -11.47
C TYR A 272 -14.95 13.02 -10.72
N TYR A 273 -14.51 13.84 -9.74
CA TYR A 273 -15.40 14.73 -9.00
C TYR A 273 -16.22 15.64 -9.94
N TRP A 274 -15.53 16.34 -10.84
CA TRP A 274 -16.19 17.28 -11.75
C TRP A 274 -17.08 16.58 -12.77
N ALA A 275 -16.62 15.48 -13.37
CA ALA A 275 -17.37 14.77 -14.40
C ALA A 275 -18.61 14.08 -13.82
N MET A 276 -18.47 13.43 -12.65
CA MET A 276 -19.56 12.72 -12.00
C MET A 276 -20.57 13.68 -11.39
N ARG A 277 -20.13 14.81 -10.82
CA ARG A 277 -21.03 15.88 -10.35
C ARG A 277 -21.91 16.41 -11.48
N ARG A 278 -21.33 16.68 -12.67
CA ARG A 278 -22.11 17.11 -13.85
C ARG A 278 -23.09 16.02 -14.33
N SER A 279 -22.71 14.75 -14.24
CA SER A 279 -23.59 13.64 -14.60
C SER A 279 -24.77 13.50 -13.64
N LEU A 280 -24.52 13.64 -12.33
CA LEU A 280 -25.53 13.62 -11.28
C LEU A 280 -26.50 14.81 -11.40
N GLU A 281 -25.98 16.01 -11.66
CA GLU A 281 -26.79 17.21 -11.90
C GLU A 281 -27.69 17.05 -13.14
N ARG A 282 -27.21 16.39 -14.20
CA ARG A 282 -28.02 16.08 -15.40
C ARG A 282 -29.12 15.06 -15.14
N SER A 283 -28.88 14.05 -14.29
CA SER A 283 -29.91 13.06 -13.93
C SER A 283 -31.02 13.61 -13.02
N LEU A 284 -30.80 14.75 -12.36
CA LEU A 284 -31.78 15.42 -11.49
C LEU A 284 -32.61 16.48 -12.22
N GLN A 285 -32.26 16.84 -13.46
CA GLN A 285 -33.10 17.68 -14.30
C GLN A 285 -34.11 16.79 -15.04
N PRO A 286 -35.42 16.87 -14.73
CA PRO A 286 -36.42 16.18 -15.52
C PRO A 286 -36.43 16.78 -16.93
N SER A 287 -36.44 15.89 -17.93
CA SER A 287 -36.71 16.21 -19.34
C SER A 287 -38.02 16.97 -19.52
#